data_AF-A0A7C6SBM2-F1
#
_entry.id   AF-A0A7C6SBM2-F1
#
_cell.length_a   1.000
_cell.length_b   1.000
_cell.length_c   1.000
_cell.angle_alpha   90.00
_cell.angle_beta   90.00
_cell.angle_gamma   90.00
#
_symmetry.space_group_name_H-M   'P 1'
#
loop_
_entity.id
_entity.type
_entity.pdbx_description
1 polymer ?
#
loop_
_entity_poly.entity_id
_entity_poly.type
_entity_poly.pdbx_seq_one_letter_code
_entity_poly.pdbx_strand_id
1 'polypeptide(L)'
;MAIRERVSLYKRYPDDRLLSRDVFKTYYLIMEGTNTEPIYFKLLERKLNELKIHNNIKLIYLERTLRDRGSNTPSQLLNFLLEYKDDIKDDNAVFWVVFDRDSYKSHISPSEKYLEFIEFAKSKNVSMLVTSPCFEIWLMLHRRNAYRDLIKPNEKAIFQNKRVSPGYTYTSRLIKNNFGFNPKTTIPRSLLDNLDYALEEARYLTKSLEEMAKKIGENISDFIRKLLEDPRT
;
A
#
# COMPACT_ATOMS: atom_id res chain seq x y z
N MET A 1 15.60 19.29 -1.02
CA MET A 1 14.36 18.48 -1.15
C MET A 1 13.18 19.43 -1.30
N ALA A 2 12.20 19.15 -2.16
CA ALA A 2 10.94 19.90 -2.16
C ALA A 2 9.81 18.90 -1.99
N ILE A 3 9.28 18.80 -0.78
CA ILE A 3 8.09 18.01 -0.47
C ILE A 3 6.95 18.61 -1.28
N ARG A 4 6.42 17.86 -2.25
CA ARG A 4 5.10 18.16 -2.80
C ARG A 4 4.10 17.36 -1.99
N GLU A 5 3.64 17.97 -0.91
CA GLU A 5 2.41 17.52 -0.28
C GLU A 5 1.30 17.70 -1.32
N ARG A 6 0.87 16.61 -1.95
CA ARG A 6 -0.47 16.62 -2.55
C ARG A 6 -1.45 16.50 -1.39
N VAL A 7 -1.69 17.62 -0.74
CA VAL A 7 -2.81 17.77 0.17
C VAL A 7 -4.07 17.63 -0.67
N SER A 8 -4.83 16.55 -0.43
CA SER A 8 -6.22 16.46 -0.87
C SER A 8 -6.95 17.75 -0.52
N LEU A 9 -7.69 18.33 -1.46
CA LEU A 9 -8.12 19.75 -1.51
C LEU A 9 -9.08 20.23 -0.39
N TYR A 10 -9.10 19.62 0.80
CA TYR A 10 -9.95 20.02 1.91
C TYR A 10 -9.16 20.77 2.99
N LYS A 11 -8.94 22.07 2.78
CA LYS A 11 -8.78 23.07 3.86
C LYS A 11 -10.12 23.78 4.08
N ARG A 12 -10.96 23.25 4.97
CA ARG A 12 -12.10 23.95 5.63
C ARG A 12 -12.29 23.21 6.96
N TYR A 13 -12.07 23.75 8.16
CA TYR A 13 -12.28 25.08 8.72
C TYR A 13 -11.21 25.37 9.80
N PRO A 14 -10.89 26.64 10.11
CA PRO A 14 -10.42 27.02 11.43
C PRO A 14 -11.66 27.26 12.30
N ASP A 15 -12.07 26.30 13.12
CA ASP A 15 -12.99 26.66 14.20
C ASP A 15 -12.85 25.78 15.44
N ASP A 16 -12.71 26.49 16.55
CA ASP A 16 -12.55 26.01 17.91
C ASP A 16 -13.79 25.27 18.39
N ARG A 17 -13.86 23.96 18.14
CA ARG A 17 -14.75 23.06 18.89
C ARG A 17 -13.95 21.93 19.50
N LEU A 18 -13.15 22.31 20.49
CA LEU A 18 -12.76 21.45 21.60
C LEU A 18 -14.04 20.86 22.23
N LEU A 19 -14.15 19.53 22.27
CA LEU A 19 -14.50 18.73 23.45
C LEU A 19 -14.80 17.25 23.09
N SER A 20 -13.77 16.55 22.58
CA SER A 20 -13.46 15.16 22.94
C SER A 20 -12.03 14.87 22.49
N ARG A 21 -11.15 14.48 23.43
CA ARG A 21 -9.75 14.14 23.19
C ARG A 21 -9.61 12.83 22.38
N ASP A 22 -9.82 12.89 21.08
CA ASP A 22 -9.31 11.85 20.17
C ASP A 22 -8.65 12.50 18.95
N VAL A 23 -7.33 12.60 19.01
CA VAL A 23 -6.53 13.42 18.09
C VAL A 23 -6.52 12.82 16.67
N PHE A 24 -6.65 13.69 15.67
CA PHE A 24 -6.73 13.38 14.23
C PHE A 24 -5.43 12.72 13.74
N LYS A 25 -5.45 11.48 13.21
CA LYS A 25 -4.21 10.84 12.71
C LYS A 25 -3.98 11.14 11.23
N THR A 26 -2.91 11.85 10.90
CA THR A 26 -2.48 12.05 9.50
C THR A 26 -1.62 10.87 9.06
N TYR A 27 -2.01 10.15 8.03
CA TYR A 27 -1.23 9.00 7.53
C TYR A 27 -0.40 9.44 6.33
N TYR A 28 0.93 9.41 6.50
CA TYR A 28 1.90 9.71 5.47
C TYR A 28 2.35 8.42 4.81
N LEU A 29 2.05 8.26 3.52
CA LEU A 29 2.41 7.09 2.72
C LEU A 29 3.53 7.48 1.76
N ILE A 30 4.65 6.78 1.87
CA ILE A 30 5.70 6.76 0.84
C ILE A 30 5.69 5.41 0.14
N MET A 31 5.74 5.42 -1.19
CA MET A 31 5.53 4.22 -2.00
C MET A 31 6.76 3.94 -2.87
N GLU A 32 7.13 2.67 -3.00
CA GLU A 32 8.19 2.24 -3.91
C GLU A 32 7.77 2.39 -5.38
N GLY A 33 6.61 1.85 -5.73
CA GLY A 33 6.05 1.98 -7.07
C GLY A 33 5.52 3.38 -7.35
N THR A 34 5.71 3.82 -8.60
CA THR A 34 5.33 5.17 -9.06
C THR A 34 3.97 5.21 -9.75
N ASN A 35 3.34 4.05 -10.00
CA ASN A 35 2.12 3.95 -10.81
C ASN A 35 1.00 3.25 -10.03
N THR A 36 1.10 1.93 -9.83
CA THR A 36 -0.02 1.09 -9.37
C THR A 36 -0.53 1.51 -7.99
N GLU A 37 0.36 1.65 -7.01
CA GLU A 37 0.05 1.97 -5.63
C GLU A 37 -0.49 3.41 -5.52
N PRO A 38 0.18 4.45 -6.08
CA PRO A 38 -0.37 5.79 -6.08
C PRO A 38 -1.75 5.89 -6.74
N ILE A 39 -1.99 5.17 -7.85
CA ILE A 39 -3.30 5.14 -8.50
C ILE A 39 -4.34 4.50 -7.57
N TYR A 40 -4.04 3.34 -6.99
CA TYR A 40 -4.96 2.62 -6.11
C TYR A 40 -5.34 3.47 -4.89
N PHE A 41 -4.37 4.02 -4.17
CA PHE A 41 -4.66 4.79 -2.96
C PHE A 41 -5.44 6.08 -3.26
N LYS A 42 -5.21 6.73 -4.41
CA LYS A 42 -6.04 7.86 -4.87
C LYS A 42 -7.49 7.45 -5.13
N LEU A 43 -7.72 6.25 -5.66
CA LEU A 43 -9.08 5.71 -5.83
C LEU A 43 -9.72 5.34 -4.48
N LEU A 44 -8.95 4.77 -3.56
CA LEU A 44 -9.39 4.47 -2.20
C LEU A 44 -9.83 5.75 -1.46
N GLU A 45 -9.02 6.82 -1.51
CA GLU A 45 -9.37 8.10 -0.91
C GLU A 45 -10.72 8.63 -1.42
N ARG A 46 -10.94 8.56 -2.73
CA ARG A 46 -12.22 8.95 -3.34
C ARG A 46 -13.37 8.08 -2.85
N LYS A 47 -13.17 6.75 -2.76
CA LYS A 47 -14.20 5.82 -2.26
C LYS A 47 -14.55 6.10 -0.79
N LEU A 48 -13.56 6.36 0.06
CA LEU A 48 -13.79 6.72 1.47
C LEU A 48 -14.60 8.02 1.59
N ASN A 49 -14.27 9.03 0.77
CA ASN A 49 -15.03 10.27 0.70
C ASN A 49 -16.49 10.06 0.24
N GLU A 50 -16.72 9.19 -0.75
CA GLU A 50 -18.06 8.86 -1.25
C GLU A 50 -18.92 8.16 -0.19
N LEU A 51 -18.29 7.29 0.62
CA LEU A 51 -18.95 6.60 1.73
C LEU A 51 -19.24 7.53 2.91
N LYS A 52 -18.92 8.83 2.81
CA LYS A 52 -19.02 9.81 3.91
C LYS A 52 -18.34 9.31 5.18
N ILE A 53 -17.27 8.54 5.01
CA ILE A 53 -16.44 8.10 6.13
C ILE A 53 -15.61 9.33 6.49
N HIS A 54 -16.14 10.14 7.40
CA HIS A 54 -15.55 11.38 7.89
C HIS A 54 -14.36 11.15 8.84
N ASN A 55 -13.72 9.99 8.75
CA ASN A 55 -12.60 9.65 9.57
C ASN A 55 -11.46 10.63 9.31
N ASN A 56 -10.87 11.08 10.41
CA ASN A 56 -9.84 12.11 10.53
C ASN A 56 -8.47 11.69 9.95
N ILE A 57 -8.50 10.88 8.89
CA ILE A 57 -7.37 10.21 8.27
C ILE A 57 -7.07 10.92 6.97
N LYS A 58 -6.19 11.91 7.05
CA LYS A 58 -5.64 12.57 5.88
C LYS A 58 -4.51 11.70 5.32
N LEU A 59 -4.74 11.09 4.16
CA LEU A 59 -3.70 10.38 3.42
C LEU A 59 -2.83 11.41 2.71
N ILE A 60 -1.58 11.58 3.14
CA ILE A 60 -0.60 12.41 2.44
C ILE A 60 0.34 11.49 1.69
N TYR A 61 0.34 11.64 0.37
CA TYR A 61 1.26 10.93 -0.52
C TYR A 61 2.54 11.73 -0.67
N LEU A 62 3.66 11.13 -0.27
CA LEU A 62 4.98 11.67 -0.58
C LEU A 62 5.40 11.15 -1.96
N GLU A 63 5.07 11.91 -3.00
CA GLU A 63 5.50 11.63 -4.38
C GLU A 63 7.01 11.98 -4.54
N ARG A 64 7.79 11.05 -5.09
CA ARG A 64 9.21 11.28 -5.44
C ARG A 64 9.36 12.43 -6.43
N THR A 65 10.44 13.21 -6.34
CA THR A 65 10.72 14.25 -7.35
C THR A 65 11.53 13.69 -8.52
N LEU A 66 11.36 14.27 -9.72
CA LEU A 66 12.05 13.82 -10.96
C LEU A 66 13.59 13.90 -10.90
N ARG A 67 14.17 14.55 -9.88
CA ARG A 67 15.62 14.66 -9.67
C ARG A 67 16.22 13.42 -8.99
N ASP A 68 15.39 12.48 -8.52
CA ASP A 68 15.81 11.31 -7.74
C ASP A 68 15.90 10.02 -8.60
N ARG A 69 16.26 10.17 -9.88
CA ARG A 69 16.43 9.06 -10.83
C ARG A 69 17.61 8.17 -10.39
N GLY A 70 17.33 7.15 -9.59
CA GLY A 70 18.32 6.15 -9.17
C GLY A 70 18.05 5.47 -7.82
N SER A 71 17.10 5.99 -7.03
CA SER A 71 16.78 5.48 -5.68
C SER A 71 15.48 4.67 -5.67
N ASN A 72 15.55 3.34 -5.75
CA ASN A 72 14.38 2.47 -5.95
C ASN A 72 14.25 1.35 -4.89
N THR A 73 15.05 1.35 -3.83
CA THR A 73 14.97 0.28 -2.82
C THR A 73 14.17 0.73 -1.59
N PRO A 74 13.47 -0.19 -0.91
CA PRO A 74 12.74 0.17 0.31
C PRO A 74 13.63 0.78 1.41
N SER A 75 14.91 0.40 1.47
CA SER A 75 15.90 1.01 2.38
C SER A 75 16.08 2.51 2.14
N GLN A 76 16.09 2.95 0.88
CA GLN A 76 16.23 4.37 0.57
C GLN A 76 14.95 5.16 0.88
N LEU A 77 13.78 4.55 0.65
CA LEU A 77 12.50 5.15 1.04
C LEU A 77 12.41 5.33 2.56
N LEU A 78 12.89 4.35 3.32
CA LEU A 78 12.94 4.43 4.77
C LEU A 78 13.82 5.58 5.24
N ASN A 79 15.03 5.74 4.69
CA ASN A 79 15.92 6.86 5.05
C ASN A 79 15.27 8.21 4.77
N PHE A 80 14.67 8.37 3.58
CA PHE A 80 13.94 9.59 3.24
C PHE A 80 12.79 9.86 4.21
N LEU A 81 12.03 8.82 4.58
CA LEU A 81 10.92 8.95 5.50
C LEU A 81 11.38 9.37 6.91
N LEU A 82 12.56 8.91 7.35
CA LEU A 82 13.16 9.31 8.62
C LEU A 82 13.61 10.77 8.59
N GLU A 83 14.29 11.20 7.53
CA GLU A 83 14.64 12.62 7.33
C GLU A 83 13.40 13.51 7.32
N TYR A 84 12.37 13.10 6.56
CA TYR A 84 11.12 13.84 6.50
C TYR A 84 10.41 13.87 7.86
N LYS A 85 10.38 12.76 8.60
CA LYS A 85 9.78 12.69 9.94
C LYS A 85 10.40 13.69 10.91
N ASP A 86 11.72 13.93 10.83
CA ASP A 86 12.41 14.90 11.68
C ASP A 86 12.06 16.35 11.30
N ASP A 87 11.67 16.60 10.04
CA ASP A 87 11.30 17.93 9.55
C ASP A 87 9.86 18.35 9.89
N ILE A 88 8.94 17.40 10.13
CA ILE A 88 7.51 17.70 10.37
C ILE A 88 7.18 17.78 11.86
N LYS A 89 6.51 18.87 12.23
CA LYS A 89 5.94 19.09 13.56
C LYS A 89 4.46 18.70 13.59
N ASP A 90 4.17 17.42 13.37
CA ASP A 90 2.82 16.86 13.45
C ASP A 90 2.82 15.67 14.42
N ASP A 91 2.40 15.92 15.67
CA ASP A 91 2.35 14.92 16.75
C ASP A 91 1.39 13.77 16.45
N ASN A 92 0.56 13.89 15.40
CA ASN A 92 -0.39 12.87 14.98
C ASN A 92 -0.01 12.19 13.67
N ALA A 93 1.17 12.49 13.14
CA ALA A 93 1.68 11.88 11.94
C ALA A 93 1.99 10.39 12.16
N VAL A 94 1.44 9.55 11.30
CA VAL A 94 1.76 8.12 11.22
C VAL A 94 2.41 7.86 9.87
N PHE A 95 3.65 7.40 9.90
CA PHE A 95 4.47 7.18 8.71
C PHE A 95 4.47 5.71 8.30
N TRP A 96 4.17 5.48 7.01
CA TRP A 96 4.11 4.15 6.43
C TRP A 96 4.95 4.09 5.15
N VAL A 97 5.81 3.08 5.08
CA VAL A 97 6.45 2.68 3.82
C VAL A 97 5.58 1.63 3.14
N VAL A 98 5.23 1.85 1.88
CA VAL A 98 4.50 0.91 1.03
C VAL A 98 5.47 0.31 0.02
N PHE A 99 5.62 -1.01 0.03
CA PHE A 99 6.52 -1.70 -0.90
C PHE A 99 6.10 -3.16 -1.14
N ASP A 100 6.66 -3.74 -2.18
CA ASP A 100 6.43 -5.12 -2.54
C ASP A 100 7.58 -6.01 -2.04
N ARG A 101 7.29 -7.25 -1.62
CA ARG A 101 8.34 -8.21 -1.26
C ARG A 101 9.28 -8.50 -2.44
N ASP A 102 8.77 -8.38 -3.67
CA ASP A 102 9.53 -8.55 -4.90
C ASP A 102 10.68 -7.54 -5.09
N SER A 103 10.70 -6.42 -4.37
CA SER A 103 11.82 -5.46 -4.42
C SER A 103 13.14 -6.09 -3.94
N TYR A 104 13.07 -7.21 -3.21
CA TYR A 104 14.23 -7.97 -2.73
C TYR A 104 14.61 -9.18 -3.59
N LYS A 105 13.84 -9.49 -4.66
CA LYS A 105 14.00 -10.76 -5.40
C LYS A 105 15.34 -10.93 -6.12
N SER A 106 16.04 -9.83 -6.41
CA SER A 106 17.35 -9.85 -7.06
C SER A 106 18.53 -10.03 -6.11
N HIS A 107 18.30 -10.04 -4.79
CA HIS A 107 19.36 -10.34 -3.82
C HIS A 107 19.74 -11.82 -3.84
N ILE A 108 20.97 -12.14 -3.43
CA ILE A 108 21.47 -13.52 -3.29
C ILE A 108 20.60 -14.30 -2.29
N SER A 109 20.24 -13.65 -1.18
CA SER A 109 19.32 -14.18 -0.16
C SER A 109 18.09 -13.27 -0.01
N PRO A 110 17.08 -13.36 -0.89
CA PRO A 110 15.94 -12.45 -0.88
C PRO A 110 15.16 -12.41 0.44
N SER A 111 14.89 -13.58 1.03
CA SER A 111 14.10 -13.65 2.27
C SER A 111 14.87 -13.08 3.46
N GLU A 112 16.18 -13.32 3.56
CA GLU A 112 17.02 -12.77 4.63
C GLU A 112 17.09 -11.25 4.53
N LYS A 113 17.35 -10.70 3.34
CA LYS A 113 17.43 -9.25 3.13
C LYS A 113 16.11 -8.53 3.36
N TYR A 114 15.00 -9.16 2.98
CA TYR A 114 13.68 -8.67 3.31
C TYR A 114 13.46 -8.65 4.84
N LEU A 115 13.77 -9.73 5.56
CA LEU A 115 13.61 -9.79 7.02
C LEU A 115 14.52 -8.79 7.76
N GLU A 116 15.78 -8.63 7.33
CA GLU A 116 16.68 -7.60 7.85
C GLU A 116 16.07 -6.20 7.73
N PHE A 117 15.43 -5.90 6.60
CA PHE A 117 14.75 -4.62 6.41
C PHE A 117 13.52 -4.46 7.32
N ILE A 118 12.70 -5.50 7.47
CA ILE A 118 11.55 -5.48 8.38
C ILE A 118 11.99 -5.15 9.80
N GLU A 119 13.02 -5.84 10.30
CA GLU A 119 13.56 -5.60 11.65
C GLU A 119 14.15 -4.20 11.80
N PHE A 120 14.89 -3.72 10.79
CA PHE A 120 15.44 -2.38 10.80
C PHE A 120 14.33 -1.30 10.81
N ALA A 121 13.29 -1.43 9.97
CA ALA A 121 12.18 -0.49 9.93
C ALA A 121 11.39 -0.46 11.26
N LYS A 122 11.14 -1.63 11.87
CA LYS A 122 10.53 -1.71 13.21
C LYS A 122 11.38 -1.00 14.26
N SER A 123 12.70 -1.18 14.25
CA SER A 123 13.61 -0.51 15.20
C SER A 123 13.59 1.02 15.11
N LYS A 124 13.06 1.58 14.00
CA LYS A 124 12.90 3.01 13.77
C LYS A 124 11.46 3.50 13.99
N ASN A 125 10.58 2.65 14.53
CA ASN A 125 9.15 2.92 14.74
C ASN A 125 8.47 3.38 13.44
N VAL A 126 8.80 2.75 12.31
CA VAL A 126 8.17 3.00 11.02
C VAL A 126 7.19 1.87 10.70
N SER A 127 5.95 2.24 10.36
CA SER A 127 4.93 1.26 9.95
C SER A 127 5.15 0.85 8.50
N MET A 128 4.69 -0.34 8.13
CA MET A 128 4.92 -0.90 6.81
C MET A 128 3.65 -1.47 6.21
N LEU A 129 3.35 -1.09 4.97
CA LEU A 129 2.37 -1.74 4.12
C LEU A 129 3.12 -2.59 3.10
N VAL A 130 2.92 -3.90 3.16
CA VAL A 130 3.65 -4.85 2.34
C VAL A 130 2.67 -5.70 1.58
N THR A 131 2.98 -5.95 0.31
CA THR A 131 2.35 -7.01 -0.46
C THR A 131 3.39 -8.03 -0.89
N SER A 132 3.03 -9.30 -0.87
CA SER A 132 3.91 -10.40 -1.22
C SER A 132 3.22 -11.34 -2.22
N PRO A 133 3.82 -11.56 -3.41
CA PRO A 133 5.08 -10.96 -3.85
C PRO A 133 4.95 -9.50 -4.32
N CYS A 134 3.78 -9.06 -4.77
CA CYS A 134 3.58 -7.76 -5.43
C CYS A 134 2.16 -7.20 -5.30
N PHE A 135 1.99 -5.90 -5.56
CA PHE A 135 0.75 -5.18 -5.27
C PHE A 135 -0.45 -5.70 -6.05
N GLU A 136 -0.24 -6.30 -7.22
CA GLU A 136 -1.31 -6.92 -7.99
C GLU A 136 -2.07 -8.02 -7.22
N ILE A 137 -1.48 -8.62 -6.18
CA ILE A 137 -2.20 -9.57 -5.32
C ILE A 137 -3.38 -8.91 -4.64
N TRP A 138 -3.17 -7.73 -4.07
CA TRP A 138 -4.24 -6.94 -3.46
C TRP A 138 -5.32 -6.55 -4.49
N LEU A 139 -4.91 -6.21 -5.71
CA LEU A 139 -5.87 -5.92 -6.79
C LEU A 139 -6.70 -7.14 -7.18
N MET A 140 -6.14 -8.36 -7.16
CA MET A 140 -6.88 -9.59 -7.47
C MET A 140 -8.02 -9.84 -6.48
N LEU A 141 -7.84 -9.48 -5.21
CA LEU A 141 -8.83 -9.75 -4.17
C LEU A 141 -10.16 -9.00 -4.39
N HIS A 142 -10.18 -7.95 -5.22
CA HIS A 142 -11.40 -7.20 -5.59
C HIS A 142 -12.35 -7.96 -6.53
N ARG A 143 -12.16 -9.28 -6.68
CA ARG A 143 -13.08 -10.19 -7.36
C ARG A 143 -13.54 -11.24 -6.36
N ARG A 144 -14.84 -11.49 -6.34
CA ARG A 144 -15.42 -12.58 -5.55
C ARG A 144 -14.74 -13.92 -5.85
N ASN A 145 -14.39 -14.68 -4.81
CA ASN A 145 -13.66 -15.97 -4.88
C ASN A 145 -12.25 -15.89 -5.49
N ALA A 146 -11.62 -14.70 -5.58
CA ALA A 146 -10.28 -14.55 -6.15
C ALA A 146 -9.23 -15.49 -5.53
N TYR A 147 -9.29 -15.74 -4.22
CA TYR A 147 -8.35 -16.65 -3.59
C TYR A 147 -8.48 -18.08 -4.15
N ARG A 148 -9.71 -18.60 -4.24
CA ARG A 148 -9.97 -19.98 -4.71
C ARG A 148 -9.73 -20.13 -6.21
N ASP A 149 -10.14 -19.14 -6.99
CA ASP A 149 -10.15 -19.24 -8.45
C ASP A 149 -8.82 -18.81 -9.08
N LEU A 150 -8.13 -17.83 -8.47
CA LEU A 150 -6.94 -17.20 -9.05
C LEU A 150 -5.68 -17.46 -8.23
N ILE A 151 -5.71 -17.26 -6.91
CA ILE A 151 -4.48 -17.29 -6.11
C ILE A 151 -4.05 -18.72 -5.80
N LYS A 152 -4.89 -19.50 -5.14
CA LYS A 152 -4.58 -20.86 -4.68
C LYS A 152 -4.13 -21.80 -5.81
N PRO A 153 -4.77 -21.83 -7.00
CA PRO A 153 -4.33 -22.71 -8.08
C PRO A 153 -2.98 -22.30 -8.69
N ASN A 154 -2.58 -21.04 -8.50
CA ASN A 154 -1.40 -20.46 -9.14
C ASN A 154 -0.34 -20.00 -8.12
N GLU A 155 -0.42 -20.42 -6.85
CA GLU A 155 0.36 -19.89 -5.73
C GLU A 155 1.88 -19.84 -6.02
N LYS A 156 2.45 -20.94 -6.52
CA LYS A 156 3.88 -21.00 -6.85
C LYS A 156 4.26 -20.03 -7.98
N ALA A 157 3.45 -19.95 -9.04
CA ALA A 157 3.72 -19.10 -10.19
C ALA A 157 3.55 -17.61 -9.85
N ILE A 158 2.54 -17.32 -9.04
CA ILE A 158 2.31 -16.02 -8.44
C ILE A 158 3.51 -15.63 -7.59
N PHE A 159 3.89 -16.43 -6.58
CA PHE A 159 4.98 -16.11 -5.65
C PHE A 159 6.32 -15.89 -6.36
N GLN A 160 6.60 -16.61 -7.45
CA GLN A 160 7.78 -16.39 -8.28
C GLN A 160 7.69 -15.14 -9.18
N ASN A 161 6.47 -14.70 -9.50
CA ASN A 161 6.13 -13.52 -10.30
C ASN A 161 7.03 -13.27 -11.53
N LYS A 162 7.37 -14.34 -12.27
CA LYS A 162 8.33 -14.27 -13.38
C LYS A 162 7.82 -13.34 -14.47
N ARG A 163 8.74 -12.67 -15.17
CA ARG A 163 8.43 -11.93 -16.39
C ARG A 163 8.00 -12.92 -17.49
N VAL A 164 6.81 -12.72 -18.05
CA VAL A 164 6.25 -13.59 -19.12
C VAL A 164 6.24 -12.90 -20.49
N SER A 165 6.42 -11.58 -20.52
CA SER A 165 6.55 -10.78 -21.75
C SER A 165 7.15 -9.41 -21.41
N PRO A 166 7.55 -8.59 -22.40
CA PRO A 166 8.06 -7.24 -22.13
C PRO A 166 7.12 -6.36 -21.30
N GLY A 167 5.79 -6.52 -21.45
CA GLY A 167 4.80 -5.73 -20.72
C GLY A 167 4.36 -6.35 -19.38
N TYR A 168 4.57 -7.65 -19.17
CA TYR A 168 3.88 -8.39 -18.11
C TYR A 168 4.78 -9.34 -17.32
N THR A 169 4.58 -9.32 -16.01
CA THR A 169 4.87 -10.44 -15.11
C THR A 169 3.71 -11.43 -15.11
N TYR A 170 3.91 -12.59 -14.50
CA TYR A 170 2.86 -13.59 -14.34
C TYR A 170 1.62 -13.00 -13.64
N THR A 171 1.81 -12.30 -12.51
CA THR A 171 0.71 -11.72 -11.73
C THR A 171 0.00 -10.59 -12.48
N SER A 172 0.73 -9.68 -13.15
CA SER A 172 0.10 -8.63 -13.96
C SER A 172 -0.59 -9.17 -15.22
N ARG A 173 -0.14 -10.29 -15.78
CA ARG A 173 -0.85 -11.00 -16.85
C ARG A 173 -2.15 -11.62 -16.34
N LEU A 174 -2.15 -12.21 -15.15
CA LEU A 174 -3.37 -12.73 -14.51
C LEU A 174 -4.41 -11.62 -14.31
N ILE A 175 -3.99 -10.43 -13.84
CA ILE A 175 -4.88 -9.26 -13.75
C ILE A 175 -5.44 -8.92 -15.14
N LYS A 176 -4.58 -8.79 -16.16
CA LYS A 176 -5.03 -8.45 -17.51
C LYS A 176 -6.07 -9.43 -18.05
N ASN A 177 -5.86 -10.72 -17.86
CA ASN A 177 -6.74 -11.76 -18.38
C ASN A 177 -8.08 -11.84 -17.62
N ASN A 178 -8.10 -11.53 -16.32
CA ASN A 178 -9.29 -11.71 -15.47
C ASN A 178 -10.07 -10.42 -15.21
N PHE A 179 -9.44 -9.25 -15.35
CA PHE A 179 -10.02 -7.94 -15.05
C PHE A 179 -9.99 -6.99 -16.26
N GLY A 180 -9.30 -7.34 -17.34
CA GLY A 180 -9.29 -6.58 -18.58
C GLY A 180 -8.35 -5.35 -18.61
N PHE A 181 -7.70 -4.99 -17.50
CA PHE A 181 -6.80 -3.82 -17.43
C PHE A 181 -5.34 -4.19 -17.17
N ASN A 182 -4.41 -3.28 -17.46
CA ASN A 182 -2.99 -3.44 -17.08
C ASN A 182 -2.70 -2.56 -15.86
N PRO A 183 -2.40 -3.16 -14.68
CA PRO A 183 -2.26 -2.45 -13.42
C PRO A 183 -1.13 -1.42 -13.43
N LYS A 184 -0.12 -1.60 -14.29
CA LYS A 184 1.00 -0.66 -14.45
C LYS A 184 0.61 0.66 -15.13
N THR A 185 -0.56 0.71 -15.76
CA THR A 185 -1.03 1.84 -16.58
C THR A 185 -2.32 2.46 -16.06
N THR A 186 -3.25 1.64 -15.58
CA THR A 186 -4.56 2.12 -15.13
C THR A 186 -5.18 1.12 -14.16
N ILE A 187 -6.00 1.63 -13.25
CA ILE A 187 -6.89 0.86 -12.38
C ILE A 187 -8.29 1.47 -12.55
N PRO A 188 -9.30 0.71 -12.99
CA PRO A 188 -10.66 1.21 -13.10
C PRO A 188 -11.19 1.65 -11.74
N ARG A 189 -11.85 2.81 -11.66
CA ARG A 189 -12.48 3.29 -10.41
C ARG A 189 -13.48 2.27 -9.84
N SER A 190 -14.19 1.56 -10.72
CA SER A 190 -15.15 0.52 -10.35
C SER A 190 -14.52 -0.68 -9.65
N LEU A 191 -13.19 -0.83 -9.66
CA LEU A 191 -12.52 -1.86 -8.86
C LEU A 191 -12.84 -1.68 -7.37
N LEU A 192 -12.90 -0.43 -6.89
CA LEU A 192 -13.17 -0.10 -5.48
C LEU A 192 -14.63 -0.30 -5.07
N ASP A 193 -15.54 -0.58 -6.03
CA ASP A 193 -16.92 -0.97 -5.70
C ASP A 193 -16.98 -2.37 -5.07
N ASN A 194 -15.93 -3.17 -5.27
CA ASN A 194 -15.78 -4.53 -4.75
C ASN A 194 -14.79 -4.61 -3.57
N LEU A 195 -14.65 -3.51 -2.81
CA LEU A 195 -13.71 -3.45 -1.68
C LEU A 195 -14.08 -4.46 -0.58
N ASP A 196 -15.37 -4.73 -0.39
CA ASP A 196 -15.88 -5.75 0.52
C ASP A 196 -15.36 -7.14 0.18
N TYR A 197 -15.36 -7.54 -1.10
CA TYR A 197 -14.75 -8.80 -1.54
C TYR A 197 -13.25 -8.81 -1.26
N ALA A 198 -12.54 -7.70 -1.50
CA ALA A 198 -11.11 -7.64 -1.22
C ALA A 198 -10.80 -7.88 0.26
N LEU A 199 -11.56 -7.22 1.15
CA LEU A 199 -11.45 -7.40 2.59
C LEU A 199 -11.83 -8.82 3.03
N GLU A 200 -12.83 -9.42 2.41
CA GLU A 200 -13.26 -10.79 2.69
C GLU A 200 -12.21 -11.83 2.26
N GLU A 201 -11.74 -11.75 1.02
CA GLU A 201 -10.78 -12.68 0.44
C GLU A 201 -9.40 -12.58 1.08
N ALA A 202 -9.03 -11.38 1.58
CA ALA A 202 -7.79 -11.09 2.30
C ALA A 202 -7.51 -12.03 3.48
N ARG A 203 -8.54 -12.61 4.12
CA ARG A 203 -8.39 -13.53 5.25
C ARG A 203 -7.69 -14.85 4.89
N TYR A 204 -7.61 -15.17 3.60
CA TYR A 204 -6.93 -16.37 3.12
C TYR A 204 -5.43 -16.17 2.85
N LEU A 205 -4.93 -14.93 2.97
CA LEU A 205 -3.53 -14.59 2.80
C LEU A 205 -2.89 -14.28 4.16
N THR A 206 -1.57 -14.45 4.26
CA THR A 206 -0.87 -14.06 5.50
C THR A 206 -0.84 -12.55 5.67
N LYS A 207 -0.93 -12.11 6.93
CA LYS A 207 -0.76 -10.71 7.37
C LYS A 207 0.57 -10.45 8.06
N SER A 208 1.29 -11.51 8.43
CA SER A 208 2.60 -11.39 9.09
C SER A 208 3.65 -10.93 8.08
N LEU A 209 4.33 -9.84 8.43
CA LEU A 209 5.43 -9.32 7.64
C LEU A 209 6.54 -10.37 7.51
N GLU A 210 6.80 -11.15 8.56
CA GLU A 210 7.83 -12.19 8.58
C GLU A 210 7.45 -13.35 7.66
N GLU A 211 6.20 -13.80 7.72
CA GLU A 211 5.72 -14.88 6.85
C GLU A 211 5.71 -14.48 5.38
N MET A 212 5.44 -13.20 5.06
CA MET A 212 5.50 -12.68 3.70
C MET A 212 6.87 -12.86 3.03
N ALA A 213 7.94 -13.12 3.79
CA ALA A 213 9.25 -13.50 3.24
C ALA A 213 9.19 -14.78 2.37
N LYS A 214 8.22 -15.66 2.64
CA LYS A 214 8.07 -17.00 2.03
C LYS A 214 6.65 -17.33 1.56
N LYS A 215 5.63 -16.55 1.92
CA LYS A 215 4.22 -16.78 1.58
C LYS A 215 3.61 -15.59 0.85
N ILE A 216 2.57 -15.84 0.06
CA ILE A 216 1.71 -14.78 -0.50
C ILE A 216 0.97 -14.11 0.66
N GLY A 217 1.02 -12.78 0.71
CA GLY A 217 0.46 -12.02 1.81
C GLY A 217 0.21 -10.56 1.45
N GLU A 218 -0.59 -9.89 2.25
CA GLU A 218 -0.77 -8.45 2.21
C GLU A 218 -1.33 -7.96 3.54
N ASN A 219 -0.96 -6.76 3.98
CA ASN A 219 -1.55 -6.11 5.15
C ASN A 219 -2.25 -4.77 4.81
N ILE A 220 -2.55 -4.55 3.53
CA ILE A 220 -3.36 -3.42 3.04
C ILE A 220 -4.79 -3.54 3.60
N SER A 221 -5.33 -4.76 3.68
CA SER A 221 -6.64 -5.01 4.26
C SER A 221 -6.73 -4.53 5.70
N ASP A 222 -5.68 -4.74 6.50
CA ASP A 222 -5.69 -4.41 7.93
C ASP A 222 -5.61 -2.90 8.12
N PHE A 223 -4.82 -2.23 7.27
CA PHE A 223 -4.82 -0.79 7.16
C PHE A 223 -6.20 -0.26 6.80
N ILE A 224 -6.84 -0.78 5.75
CA ILE A 224 -8.18 -0.33 5.33
C ILE A 224 -9.22 -0.62 6.41
N ARG A 225 -9.21 -1.80 7.05
CA ARG A 225 -10.10 -2.10 8.18
C ARG A 225 -9.93 -1.09 9.29
N LYS A 226 -8.69 -0.74 9.66
CA LYS A 226 -8.43 0.34 10.61
C LYS A 226 -8.97 1.69 10.15
N LEU A 227 -8.96 1.98 8.85
CA LEU A 227 -9.61 3.18 8.31
C LEU A 227 -11.13 3.13 8.41
N LEU A 228 -11.76 1.94 8.37
CA LEU A 228 -13.21 1.75 8.40
C LEU A 228 -13.77 1.58 9.83
N GLU A 229 -13.02 0.96 10.73
CA GLU A 229 -13.42 0.60 12.10
C GLU A 229 -13.26 1.74 13.11
N ASP A 230 -12.62 2.87 12.77
CA ASP A 230 -12.49 4.00 13.70
C ASP A 230 -13.90 4.47 14.12
N PRO A 231 -14.31 4.25 15.39
CA PRO A 231 -15.71 4.20 15.84
C PRO A 231 -16.38 5.57 15.98
N ARG A 232 -15.84 6.60 15.33
CA ARG A 232 -16.34 7.98 15.36
C ARG A 232 -17.22 8.28 14.13
N THR A 233 -17.81 7.24 13.57
CA THR A 233 -18.75 7.22 12.43
C THR A 233 -20.18 7.57 12.84
#